data_AF-A0A3N5WSZ3-F1
#
_entry.id   AF-A0A3N5WSZ3-F1
#
_cell.length_a   1.000
_cell.length_b   1.000
_cell.length_c   1.000
_cell.angle_alpha   90.00
_cell.angle_beta   90.00
_cell.angle_gamma   90.00
#
_symmetry.space_group_name_H-M   'P 1'
#
loop_
_entity.id
_entity.type
_entity.pdbx_description
1 polymer ?
#
loop_
_entity_poly.entity_id
_entity_poly.type
_entity_poly.pdbx_seq_one_letter_code
_entity_poly.pdbx_strand_id
1 'polypeptide(L)'
;MRSTHLVALLFLLLPGCAERNEHASPVLPPNDGAAAVLVLLTKDAASQSPVLGYDGSVYFSHGKNIRVVTPNGRHRLWTFEPGPRGHRILPDGTHIVCDSERGAVLRLDSLA
;
A
#
# COMPACT_ATOMS: atom_id res chain seq x y z
N MET A 1 -44.45 -27.50 28.34
CA MET A 1 -43.19 -26.80 28.67
C MET A 1 -42.06 -27.31 27.79
N ARG A 2 -41.77 -26.62 26.69
CA ARG A 2 -40.47 -26.61 26.00
C ARG A 2 -40.38 -25.23 25.35
N SER A 3 -39.56 -24.35 25.95
CA SER A 3 -39.29 -22.99 25.47
C SER A 3 -38.23 -23.08 24.38
N THR A 4 -38.64 -22.93 23.13
CA THR A 4 -37.71 -22.76 21.99
C THR A 4 -37.31 -21.29 21.94
N HIS A 5 -36.12 -20.97 22.42
CA HIS A 5 -35.55 -19.63 22.28
C HIS A 5 -35.08 -19.43 20.84
N LEU A 6 -35.82 -18.62 20.09
CA LEU A 6 -35.42 -18.15 18.76
C LEU A 6 -34.33 -17.08 18.93
N VAL A 7 -33.07 -17.47 18.71
CA VAL A 7 -31.95 -16.51 18.66
C VAL A 7 -31.97 -15.84 17.29
N ALA A 8 -32.56 -14.65 17.21
CA ALA A 8 -32.44 -13.80 16.03
C ALA A 8 -31.05 -13.15 16.05
N LEU A 9 -30.13 -13.67 15.24
CA LEU A 9 -28.83 -13.04 15.00
C LEU A 9 -29.07 -11.81 14.12
N LEU A 10 -29.28 -10.66 14.76
CA LEU A 10 -29.43 -9.38 14.08
C LEU A 10 -28.05 -8.96 13.55
N PHE A 11 -27.76 -9.27 12.28
CA PHE A 11 -26.64 -8.66 11.57
C PHE A 11 -26.93 -7.18 11.40
N LEU A 12 -26.37 -6.36 12.29
CA LEU A 12 -26.27 -4.92 12.08
C LEU A 12 -25.35 -4.70 10.86
N LEU A 13 -25.95 -4.56 9.69
CA LEU A 13 -25.33 -4.03 8.49
C LEU A 13 -24.81 -2.62 8.84
N LEU A 14 -23.51 -2.53 9.16
CA LEU A 14 -22.83 -1.25 9.25
C LEU A 14 -22.97 -0.56 7.88
N PRO A 15 -23.60 0.63 7.79
CA PRO A 15 -23.65 1.37 6.54
C PRO A 15 -22.24 1.90 6.28
N GLY A 16 -21.47 1.17 5.48
CA GLY A 16 -20.10 1.58 5.15
C GLY A 16 -19.26 0.56 4.41
N CYS A 17 -19.55 -0.74 4.52
CA CYS A 17 -18.98 -1.73 3.63
C CYS A 17 -19.84 -1.79 2.37
N ALA A 18 -19.65 -0.84 1.45
CA ALA A 18 -20.08 -1.06 0.07
C ALA A 18 -19.40 -2.35 -0.40
N GLU A 19 -20.19 -3.39 -0.67
CA GLU A 19 -19.70 -4.57 -1.38
C GLU A 19 -19.05 -4.05 -2.67
N ARG A 20 -17.72 -4.20 -2.76
CA ARG A 20 -17.02 -3.89 -4.00
C ARG A 20 -17.52 -4.91 -5.01
N ASN A 21 -18.44 -4.50 -5.89
CA ASN A 21 -18.86 -5.30 -7.03
C ASN A 21 -17.64 -5.62 -7.89
N GLU A 22 -17.04 -6.77 -7.63
CA GLU A 22 -15.83 -7.29 -8.26
C GLU A 22 -16.01 -7.58 -9.76
N HIS A 23 -17.27 -7.56 -10.24
CA HIS A 23 -17.65 -7.73 -11.64
C HIS A 23 -17.95 -6.42 -12.38
N ALA A 24 -18.04 -5.28 -11.68
CA ALA A 24 -18.15 -3.99 -12.35
C ALA A 24 -16.74 -3.54 -12.76
N SER A 25 -16.50 -3.39 -14.06
CA SER A 25 -15.28 -2.74 -14.54
C SER A 25 -15.15 -1.39 -13.84
N PRO A 26 -14.03 -1.10 -13.16
CA PRO A 26 -13.86 0.17 -12.49
C PRO A 26 -13.99 1.29 -13.52
N VAL A 27 -14.88 2.24 -13.25
CA VAL A 27 -14.92 3.49 -14.02
C VAL A 27 -13.59 4.18 -13.76
N LEU A 28 -12.73 4.20 -14.78
CA LEU A 28 -11.46 4.90 -14.69
C LEU A 28 -11.73 6.39 -14.50
N PRO A 29 -10.87 7.11 -13.76
CA PRO A 29 -10.95 8.56 -13.72
C PRO A 29 -10.92 9.11 -15.16
N PRO A 30 -11.60 10.24 -15.42
CA PRO A 30 -11.56 10.90 -16.71
C PRO A 30 -10.11 11.11 -17.19
N ASN A 31 -9.89 11.03 -18.50
CA ASN A 31 -8.56 11.23 -19.09
C ASN A 31 -8.26 12.73 -19.34
N ASP A 32 -8.77 13.61 -18.47
CA ASP A 32 -8.55 15.07 -18.52
C ASP A 32 -7.21 15.49 -17.88
N GLY A 33 -6.40 14.51 -17.46
CA GLY A 33 -5.07 14.70 -16.92
C GLY A 33 -5.12 15.02 -15.43
N ALA A 34 -4.52 14.15 -14.61
CA ALA A 34 -4.34 14.45 -13.20
C ALA A 34 -3.26 15.52 -13.02
N ALA A 35 -3.53 16.53 -12.19
CA ALA A 35 -2.50 17.47 -11.76
C ALA A 35 -1.40 16.70 -11.00
N ALA A 36 -0.16 16.81 -11.49
CA ALA A 36 0.98 16.17 -10.83
C ALA A 36 1.28 16.88 -9.50
N VAL A 37 1.38 16.10 -8.43
CA VAL A 37 1.85 16.58 -7.12
C VAL A 37 3.27 16.12 -6.91
N LEU A 38 4.18 17.05 -6.62
CA LEU A 38 5.55 16.70 -6.26
C LEU A 38 5.56 16.05 -4.86
N VAL A 39 6.01 14.79 -4.79
CA VAL A 39 6.14 14.05 -3.54
C VAL A 39 7.53 14.25 -2.91
N LEU A 40 8.60 13.94 -3.65
CA LEU A 40 9.99 14.15 -3.22
C LEU A 40 10.93 14.20 -4.42
N LEU A 41 11.91 15.12 -4.41
CA LEU A 41 13.04 15.10 -5.33
C LEU A 41 14.23 14.41 -4.68
N THR A 42 14.77 13.40 -5.36
CA THR A 42 16.01 12.72 -4.95
C THR A 42 17.13 13.06 -5.93
N LYS A 43 18.38 12.84 -5.54
CA LYS A 43 19.54 13.06 -6.41
C LYS A 43 19.85 11.85 -7.31
N ASP A 44 19.14 10.74 -7.11
CA ASP A 44 19.37 9.51 -7.87
C ASP A 44 18.73 9.61 -9.26
N ALA A 45 19.33 8.91 -10.23
CA ALA A 45 18.91 9.00 -11.64
C ALA A 45 17.48 8.47 -11.90
N ALA A 46 16.97 7.60 -11.02
CA ALA A 46 15.63 7.03 -11.13
C ALA A 46 15.03 6.71 -9.76
N SER A 47 13.70 6.84 -9.68
CA SER A 47 12.88 6.22 -8.64
C SER A 47 12.13 5.03 -9.23
N GLN A 48 11.88 4.01 -8.42
CA GLN A 48 11.20 2.80 -8.85
C GLN A 48 10.16 2.36 -7.82
N SER A 49 9.17 1.62 -8.30
CA SER A 49 8.18 0.90 -7.49
C SER A 49 7.53 1.71 -6.37
N PRO A 50 6.86 2.84 -6.68
CA PRO A 50 6.03 3.49 -5.69
C PRO A 50 4.89 2.57 -5.25
N VAL A 51 4.68 2.43 -3.95
CA VAL A 51 3.57 1.71 -3.36
C VAL A 51 2.91 2.56 -2.27
N LEU A 52 1.59 2.53 -2.22
CA LEU A 52 0.79 3.24 -1.23
C LEU A 52 0.55 2.30 -0.03
N GLY A 53 0.88 2.77 1.17
CA GLY A 53 0.49 2.15 2.43
C GLY A 53 -0.98 2.42 2.75
N TYR A 54 -1.56 1.58 3.61
CA TYR A 54 -2.96 1.74 4.04
C TYR A 54 -3.22 3.05 4.82
N ASP A 55 -2.17 3.67 5.36
CA ASP A 55 -2.18 4.98 6.02
C ASP A 55 -2.03 6.16 5.05
N GLY A 56 -1.97 5.88 3.74
CA GLY A 56 -1.73 6.86 2.69
C GLY A 56 -0.26 7.26 2.52
N SER A 57 0.67 6.66 3.26
CA SER A 57 2.10 6.89 3.05
C SER A 57 2.56 6.29 1.73
N VAL A 58 3.48 6.96 1.02
CA VAL A 58 4.07 6.46 -0.23
C VAL A 58 5.47 5.93 0.07
N TYR A 59 5.70 4.66 -0.21
CA TYR A 59 7.02 4.05 -0.20
C TYR A 59 7.54 3.97 -1.63
N PHE A 60 8.83 4.22 -1.84
CA PHE A 60 9.45 4.05 -3.15
C PHE A 60 10.95 3.84 -3.00
N SER A 61 11.54 3.13 -3.96
CA SER A 61 12.98 2.97 -4.01
C SER A 61 13.64 4.01 -4.91
N HIS A 62 14.86 4.40 -4.55
CA HIS A 62 15.73 5.24 -5.37
C HIS A 62 17.19 4.96 -4.99
N GLY A 63 18.04 4.70 -5.98
CA GLY A 63 19.37 4.14 -5.71
C GLY A 63 19.27 2.86 -4.87
N LYS A 64 19.90 2.86 -3.69
CA LYS A 64 19.85 1.76 -2.71
C LYS A 64 18.91 2.01 -1.53
N ASN A 65 18.19 3.11 -1.57
CA ASN A 65 17.33 3.54 -0.48
C ASN A 65 15.88 3.17 -0.79
N ILE A 66 15.14 2.79 0.24
CA ILE A 66 13.69 2.82 0.22
C ILE A 66 13.26 3.92 1.20
N ARG A 67 12.56 4.93 0.69
CA ARG A 67 12.02 6.02 1.49
C ARG A 67 10.52 5.87 1.64
N VAL A 68 10.02 6.44 2.73
CA VAL A 68 8.59 6.62 2.96
C VAL A 68 8.30 8.11 3.10
N VAL A 69 7.21 8.55 2.47
CA VAL A 69 6.66 9.91 2.56
C VAL A 69 5.24 9.79 3.09
N THR A 70 4.93 10.45 4.20
CA THR A 70 3.60 10.48 4.78
C THR A 70 2.67 11.41 3.98
N PRO A 71 1.33 11.31 4.13
CA PRO A 71 0.38 12.17 3.42
C PRO A 71 0.61 13.68 3.60
N ASN A 72 1.21 14.08 4.73
CA ASN A 72 1.55 15.48 5.02
C ASN A 72 2.93 15.90 4.46
N GLY A 73 3.56 15.09 3.61
CA GLY A 73 4.82 15.40 2.93
C GLY A 73 6.09 15.18 3.76
N ARG A 74 6.00 14.75 5.02
CA ARG A 74 7.18 14.37 5.81
C ARG A 74 7.77 13.07 5.26
N HIS A 75 9.08 12.94 5.28
CA HIS A 75 9.74 11.76 4.74
C HIS A 75 10.89 11.26 5.60
N ARG A 76 11.19 9.97 5.50
CA ARG A 76 12.33 9.33 6.17
C ARG A 76 12.91 8.22 5.30
N LEU A 77 14.17 7.88 5.55
CA LEU A 77 14.72 6.60 5.10
C LEU A 77 14.00 5.48 5.88
N TRP A 78 13.45 4.52 5.16
CA TRP A 78 12.77 3.38 5.76
C TRP A 78 13.71 2.18 5.88
N THR A 79 14.35 1.78 4.79
CA THR A 79 15.44 0.79 4.79
C THR A 79 16.43 1.06 3.66
N PHE A 80 17.53 0.32 3.65
CA PHE A 80 18.52 0.28 2.60
C PHE A 80 18.64 -1.15 2.09
N GLU A 81 18.57 -1.32 0.77
CA GLU A 81 18.77 -2.61 0.12
C GLU A 81 19.73 -2.45 -1.07
N PRO A 82 20.58 -3.43 -1.39
CA PRO A 82 21.57 -3.31 -2.45
C PRO A 82 21.01 -3.01 -3.84
N GLY A 83 19.82 -3.50 -4.18
CA GLY A 83 19.16 -3.27 -5.48
C GLY A 83 17.63 -3.40 -5.46
N PRO A 84 16.90 -2.54 -4.72
CA PRO A 84 15.45 -2.62 -4.58
C PRO A 84 14.71 -2.16 -5.85
N ARG A 85 14.04 -3.09 -6.55
CA ARG A 85 13.35 -2.80 -7.83
C ARG A 85 11.85 -2.95 -7.80
N GLY A 86 11.29 -3.85 -7.00
CA GLY A 86 9.85 -4.13 -6.89
C GLY A 86 9.39 -3.98 -5.45
N HIS A 87 8.23 -3.37 -5.19
CA HIS A 87 7.70 -3.24 -3.83
C HIS A 87 6.18 -3.38 -3.82
N ARG A 88 5.65 -4.23 -2.93
CA ARG A 88 4.23 -4.38 -2.63
C ARG A 88 4.00 -4.44 -1.12
N ILE A 89 2.87 -3.92 -0.66
CA ILE A 89 2.40 -4.08 0.71
C ILE A 89 1.23 -5.07 0.68
N LEU A 90 1.29 -6.11 1.52
CA LEU A 90 0.26 -7.15 1.64
C LEU A 90 -0.86 -6.71 2.60
N PRO A 91 -2.04 -7.35 2.57
CA PRO A 91 -3.17 -7.01 3.46
C PRO A 91 -2.87 -7.02 4.96
N ASP A 92 -1.90 -7.81 5.40
CA ASP A 92 -1.45 -7.88 6.78
C ASP A 92 -0.42 -6.78 7.14
N GLY A 93 -0.11 -5.90 6.20
CA GLY A 93 0.90 -4.84 6.35
C GLY A 93 2.33 -5.29 6.05
N THR A 94 2.57 -6.54 5.68
CA THR A 94 3.92 -7.03 5.29
C THR A 94 4.40 -6.35 4.01
N HIS A 95 5.66 -5.90 3.96
CA HIS A 95 6.28 -5.36 2.76
C HIS A 95 7.04 -6.48 2.02
N ILE A 96 6.75 -6.66 0.74
CA ILE A 96 7.49 -7.56 -0.15
C ILE A 96 8.31 -6.73 -1.12
N VAL A 97 9.63 -6.95 -1.13
CA VAL A 97 10.57 -6.20 -1.96
C VAL A 97 11.42 -7.12 -2.81
N CYS A 98 11.44 -6.93 -4.13
CA CYS A 98 12.39 -7.61 -5.00
C CYS A 98 13.73 -6.86 -4.96
N ASP A 99 14.80 -7.56 -4.56
CA ASP A 99 16.16 -7.07 -4.62
C ASP A 99 16.95 -7.81 -5.70
N SER A 100 17.35 -7.08 -6.74
CA SER A 100 18.06 -7.66 -7.89
C SER A 100 19.52 -8.00 -7.61
N GLU A 101 20.17 -7.27 -6.71
CA GLU A 101 21.58 -7.48 -6.38
C GLU A 101 21.75 -8.67 -5.42
N ARG A 102 20.76 -8.90 -4.56
CA ARG A 102 20.65 -10.13 -3.76
C ARG A 102 20.11 -11.31 -4.57
N GLY A 103 19.41 -11.05 -5.68
CA GLY A 103 18.71 -12.07 -6.45
C GLY A 103 17.56 -12.72 -5.65
N ALA A 104 16.86 -11.94 -4.82
CA ALA A 104 15.87 -12.46 -3.87
C ALA A 104 14.62 -11.59 -3.77
N VAL A 105 13.54 -12.19 -3.29
CA VAL A 105 12.34 -11.47 -2.82
C VAL A 105 12.41 -11.44 -1.29
N LEU A 106 12.52 -10.23 -0.74
CA LEU A 106 12.60 -9.97 0.68
C LEU A 106 11.19 -9.79 1.25
N ARG A 107 10.97 -10.40 2.41
CA ARG A 107 9.86 -10.06 3.29
C ARG A 107 10.41 -9.12 4.36
N LEU A 108 9.86 -7.93 4.42
CA LEU A 108 10.23 -6.88 5.36
C LEU A 108 8.99 -6.53 6.18
N ASP A 109 9.10 -6.60 7.50
CA ASP A 109 8.03 -6.16 8.38
C ASP A 109 8.23 -4.67 8.67
N SER A 110 7.14 -3.94 8.93
CA SER A 110 7.21 -2.59 9.48
C SER A 110 7.83 -2.70 10.87
N LEU A 111 9.16 -2.65 10.95
CA LEU A 111 9.92 -2.72 12.20
C LEU A 111 9.22 -1.86 13.26
N ALA A 112 8.71 -2.52 14.29
CA ALA A 112 8.31 -1.89 15.54
C ALA A 112 9.53 -1.23 16.19
#